data_AF-A0A979FYM9-F1
#
_entry.id   AF-A0A979FYM9-F1
#
_cell.length_a   1.000
_cell.length_b   1.000
_cell.length_c   1.000
_cell.angle_alpha   90.00
_cell.angle_beta   90.00
_cell.angle_gamma   90.00
#
_symmetry.space_group_name_H-M   'P 1'
#
loop_
_entity.id
_entity.type
_entity.pdbx_description
1 polymer ?
#
loop_
_entity_poly.entity_id
_entity_poly.type
_entity_poly.pdbx_seq_one_letter_code
_entity_poly.pdbx_strand_id
1 'polypeptide(L)'
;MSFMNFNRNTPSLNGTNSEDVTASVNSQHPEIPENIFIDTNLTPAKTGLEREEKIDNNIDLLFRFLDRNLENQGYEDALINPDITNLNENIASIKNDLHRTIKKVNIFYDSFIREINFHIDSRSRSGMIDTVEELIMKKQIAEDHVQKIQDIEIDAKNGQGDSQGLILSYTRGFKNGLAAISHHNIIRKKL
;
A
#
# COMPACT_ATOMS: atom_id res chain seq x y z
N MET A 1 49.31 38.84 -63.02
CA MET A 1 48.51 39.86 -62.34
C MET A 1 48.21 39.40 -60.92
N SER A 2 48.20 40.35 -59.98
CA SER A 2 47.71 40.31 -58.58
C SER A 2 46.39 39.51 -58.41
N PHE A 3 46.01 38.93 -57.27
CA PHE A 3 45.75 39.63 -55.99
C PHE A 3 45.86 38.74 -54.73
N MET A 4 46.38 39.38 -53.66
CA MET A 4 46.14 39.23 -52.21
C MET A 4 44.62 39.12 -51.84
N ASN A 5 44.09 38.69 -50.68
CA ASN A 5 44.53 38.69 -49.27
C ASN A 5 43.49 37.92 -48.36
N PHE A 6 43.96 37.31 -47.25
CA PHE A 6 43.45 37.34 -45.82
C PHE A 6 42.00 36.87 -45.45
N ASN A 7 41.65 36.28 -44.28
CA ASN A 7 42.22 36.13 -42.93
C ASN A 7 41.37 35.12 -42.10
N ARG A 8 41.96 34.35 -41.16
CA ARG A 8 41.70 34.41 -39.68
C ARG A 8 42.37 33.25 -38.90
N ASN A 9 43.51 33.61 -38.31
CA ASN A 9 44.03 33.36 -36.94
C ASN A 9 43.03 32.90 -35.85
N THR A 10 43.37 32.18 -34.76
CA THR A 10 44.63 32.09 -33.97
C THR A 10 44.78 30.75 -33.19
N PRO A 11 45.99 30.44 -32.66
CA PRO A 11 46.36 29.18 -32.02
C PRO A 11 46.49 29.22 -30.48
N SER A 12 46.60 28.02 -29.87
CA SER A 12 46.97 27.74 -28.48
C SER A 12 48.44 28.09 -28.18
N LEU A 13 48.81 28.28 -26.90
CA LEU A 13 50.15 27.94 -26.40
C LEU A 13 50.16 27.84 -24.86
N ASN A 14 50.90 26.85 -24.37
CA ASN A 14 51.10 26.46 -23.00
C ASN A 14 52.58 26.66 -22.64
N GLY A 15 52.87 27.12 -21.40
CA GLY A 15 54.12 26.85 -20.67
C GLY A 15 55.20 27.94 -20.64
N THR A 16 55.60 28.34 -19.43
CA THR A 16 57.02 28.37 -18.96
C THR A 16 57.11 28.74 -17.46
N ASN A 17 57.99 28.02 -16.75
CA ASN A 17 58.35 28.14 -15.32
C ASN A 17 59.29 29.32 -15.04
N SER A 18 59.26 29.91 -13.84
CA SER A 18 60.37 29.91 -12.84
C SER A 18 60.09 30.83 -11.63
N GLU A 19 60.61 30.39 -10.48
CA GLU A 19 60.65 30.93 -9.10
C GLU A 19 61.20 32.39 -9.06
N ASP A 20 61.04 33.25 -8.06
CA ASP A 20 60.82 33.17 -6.61
C ASP A 20 60.38 34.58 -6.14
N VAL A 21 59.71 34.69 -4.98
CA VAL A 21 59.62 35.85 -4.04
C VAL A 21 58.34 35.74 -3.22
N THR A 22 58.56 35.47 -1.94
CA THR A 22 57.64 35.48 -0.81
C THR A 22 56.78 36.75 -0.70
N ALA A 23 55.46 36.60 -0.66
CA ALA A 23 54.56 37.55 0.00
C ALA A 23 53.25 36.86 0.40
N SER A 24 52.96 36.90 1.71
CA SER A 24 51.76 36.41 2.35
C SER A 24 50.49 36.99 1.71
N VAL A 25 49.58 36.14 1.20
CA VAL A 25 48.25 36.56 0.74
C VAL A 25 47.19 35.87 1.59
N ASN A 26 46.75 36.64 2.58
CA ASN A 26 45.49 36.51 3.29
C ASN A 26 44.33 36.24 2.31
N SER A 27 43.82 35.01 2.29
CA SER A 27 42.60 34.64 1.56
C SER A 27 41.48 34.42 2.57
N GLN A 28 40.96 35.53 3.10
CA GLN A 28 39.67 35.56 3.78
C GLN A 28 38.59 35.30 2.74
N HIS A 29 38.20 34.04 2.59
CA HIS A 29 36.87 33.71 2.10
C HIS A 29 35.86 34.10 3.18
N PRO A 30 34.70 34.71 2.82
CA PRO A 30 33.66 34.95 3.80
C PRO A 30 33.16 33.60 4.31
N GLU A 31 33.40 33.30 5.59
CA GLU A 31 32.81 32.15 6.27
C GLU A 31 31.30 32.36 6.33
N ILE A 32 30.56 31.52 5.60
CA ILE A 32 29.10 31.48 5.68
C ILE A 32 28.76 30.85 7.03
N PRO A 33 28.12 31.58 7.96
CA PRO A 33 27.81 31.04 9.27
C PRO A 33 26.81 29.88 9.15
N GLU A 34 27.02 28.83 9.94
CA GLU A 34 26.27 27.56 9.87
C GLU A 34 24.75 27.76 10.09
N ASN A 35 24.37 28.84 10.76
CA ASN A 35 22.98 29.23 11.01
C ASN A 35 22.17 29.58 9.74
N ILE A 36 22.81 29.79 8.58
CA ILE A 36 22.13 29.96 7.30
C ILE A 36 21.62 28.61 6.75
N PHE A 37 22.19 27.49 7.20
CA PHE A 37 21.80 26.14 6.79
C PHE A 37 20.73 25.51 7.70
N ILE A 38 20.32 26.20 8.77
CA ILE A 38 19.30 25.71 9.69
C ILE A 38 17.97 26.37 9.32
N ASP A 39 17.10 25.61 8.66
CA ASP A 39 15.74 26.04 8.38
C ASP A 39 14.93 26.04 9.69
N THR A 40 14.75 27.21 10.30
CA THR A 40 14.07 27.38 11.60
C THR A 40 12.56 27.09 11.56
N ASN A 41 12.04 26.59 10.44
CA ASN A 41 10.66 26.10 10.29
C ASN A 41 10.56 24.56 10.25
N LEU A 42 11.64 23.83 10.55
CA LEU A 42 11.56 22.41 10.79
C LEU A 42 10.96 22.15 12.18
N THR A 43 9.64 22.00 12.20
CA THR A 43 8.90 21.34 13.30
C THR A 43 9.68 20.09 13.71
N PRO A 44 9.96 19.87 15.01
CA PRO A 44 10.83 18.77 15.43
C PRO A 44 10.31 17.47 14.82
N ALA A 45 11.19 16.82 14.06
CA ALA A 45 10.93 15.53 13.46
C ALA A 45 10.42 14.60 14.55
N LYS A 46 9.12 14.28 14.49
CA LYS A 46 8.57 13.16 15.22
C LYS A 46 9.35 11.95 14.72
N THR A 47 10.30 11.47 15.52
CA THR A 47 10.80 10.10 15.47
C THR A 47 9.64 9.18 15.77
N GLY A 48 8.84 8.96 14.74
CA GLY A 48 7.70 8.07 14.68
C GLY A 48 7.52 7.85 13.21
N LEU A 49 7.97 6.69 12.74
CA LEU A 49 7.59 6.16 11.44
C LEU A 49 6.06 5.93 11.48
N GLU A 50 5.27 7.00 11.38
CA GLU A 50 3.93 6.91 10.84
C GLU A 50 4.12 6.63 9.35
N ARG A 51 4.48 5.38 9.07
CA ARG A 51 4.32 4.80 7.75
C ARG A 51 2.82 4.87 7.53
N GLU A 52 2.36 5.87 6.77
CA GLU A 52 1.00 5.87 6.25
C GLU A 52 0.79 4.45 5.71
N GLU A 53 -0.08 3.67 6.35
CA GLU A 53 -0.38 2.32 5.89
C GLU A 53 -0.99 2.52 4.51
N LYS A 54 -0.14 2.38 3.47
CA LYS A 54 -0.61 2.33 2.10
C LYS A 54 -1.63 1.23 2.09
N ILE A 55 -2.89 1.61 1.87
CA ILE A 55 -3.99 0.65 1.82
C ILE A 55 -3.74 -0.16 0.56
N ASP A 56 -3.00 -1.25 0.72
CA ASP A 56 -2.71 -2.18 -0.36
C ASP A 56 -4.02 -2.90 -0.68
N ASN A 57 -4.69 -2.46 -1.75
CA ASN A 57 -5.94 -3.06 -2.25
C ASN A 57 -5.68 -4.41 -2.95
N ASN A 58 -4.62 -5.10 -2.56
CA ASN A 58 -4.17 -6.35 -3.12
C ASN A 58 -4.93 -7.53 -2.47
N ILE A 59 -4.51 -8.75 -2.79
CA ILE A 59 -5.13 -9.98 -2.26
C ILE A 59 -4.98 -10.09 -0.73
N ASP A 60 -3.97 -9.48 -0.13
CA ASP A 60 -3.76 -9.50 1.32
C ASP A 60 -4.87 -8.76 2.06
N LEU A 61 -5.47 -7.72 1.46
CA LEU A 61 -6.65 -7.05 2.02
C LEU A 61 -7.81 -8.03 2.21
N LEU A 62 -8.01 -8.93 1.26
CA LEU A 62 -9.07 -9.94 1.32
C LEU A 62 -8.77 -10.97 2.42
N PHE A 63 -7.54 -11.50 2.48
CA PHE A 63 -7.16 -12.44 3.53
C PHE A 63 -7.23 -11.82 4.93
N ARG A 64 -6.71 -10.60 5.10
CA ARG A 64 -6.85 -9.83 6.35
C ARG A 64 -8.31 -9.60 6.75
N PHE A 65 -9.23 -9.54 5.79
CA PHE A 65 -10.65 -9.45 6.08
C PHE A 65 -11.22 -10.78 6.56
N LEU A 66 -10.86 -11.89 5.90
CA LEU A 66 -11.30 -13.24 6.23
C LEU A 66 -10.77 -13.73 7.58
N ASP A 67 -9.54 -13.35 7.94
CA ASP A 67 -8.88 -13.74 9.19
C ASP A 67 -9.43 -13.03 10.44
N ARG A 68 -10.40 -12.12 10.29
CA ARG A 68 -10.96 -11.39 11.43
C ARG A 68 -11.73 -12.33 12.34
N ASN A 69 -11.49 -12.20 13.64
CA ASN A 69 -12.33 -12.81 14.66
C ASN A 69 -13.40 -11.82 15.13
N LEU A 70 -14.66 -12.13 14.84
CA LEU A 70 -15.81 -11.30 15.21
C LEU A 70 -16.55 -11.80 16.46
N GLU A 71 -15.95 -12.70 17.22
CA GLU A 71 -16.58 -13.27 18.42
C GLU A 71 -16.86 -12.20 19.49
N ASN A 72 -15.89 -11.33 19.78
CA ASN A 72 -16.10 -10.26 20.76
C ASN A 72 -17.19 -9.28 20.30
N GLN A 73 -17.21 -8.93 19.01
CA GLN A 73 -18.23 -8.05 18.47
C GLN A 73 -19.62 -8.67 18.59
N GLY A 74 -19.78 -9.95 18.23
CA GLY A 74 -21.05 -10.66 18.38
C GLY A 74 -21.51 -10.73 19.83
N TYR A 75 -20.57 -10.95 20.77
CA TYR A 75 -20.86 -10.98 22.20
C TYR A 75 -21.42 -9.64 22.69
N GLU A 76 -20.75 -8.53 22.39
CA GLU A 76 -21.20 -7.18 22.79
C GLU A 76 -22.54 -6.81 22.14
N ASP A 77 -22.73 -7.13 20.85
CA ASP A 77 -23.99 -6.86 20.14
C ASP A 77 -25.17 -7.58 20.81
N ALA A 78 -24.97 -8.81 21.30
CA ALA A 78 -26.01 -9.55 22.03
C ALA A 78 -26.35 -8.91 23.38
N LEU A 79 -25.37 -8.32 24.08
CA LEU A 79 -25.60 -7.59 25.33
C LEU A 79 -26.42 -6.31 25.12
N ILE A 80 -26.27 -5.67 23.97
CA ILE A 80 -27.00 -4.45 23.60
C ILE A 80 -28.40 -4.80 23.08
N ASN A 81 -28.50 -5.72 22.12
CA ASN A 81 -29.76 -6.14 21.52
C ASN A 81 -29.78 -7.66 21.26
N PRO A 82 -30.39 -8.45 22.16
CA PRO A 82 -30.39 -9.92 22.10
C PRO A 82 -31.38 -10.51 21.08
N ASP A 83 -31.92 -9.73 20.15
CA ASP A 83 -32.89 -10.22 19.15
C ASP A 83 -32.22 -10.98 17.99
N ILE A 84 -32.91 -12.00 17.47
CA ILE A 84 -32.51 -12.78 16.30
C ILE A 84 -32.52 -11.89 15.04
N THR A 85 -33.41 -10.90 14.97
CA THR A 85 -33.42 -9.93 13.87
C THR A 85 -32.10 -9.17 13.79
N ASN A 86 -31.62 -8.65 14.92
CA ASN A 86 -30.34 -7.96 15.03
C ASN A 86 -29.17 -8.84 14.59
N LEU A 87 -29.15 -10.10 15.03
CA LEU A 87 -28.15 -11.09 14.58
C LEU A 87 -28.14 -11.24 13.05
N ASN A 88 -29.31 -11.40 12.45
CA ASN A 88 -29.43 -11.62 11.00
C ASN A 88 -29.03 -10.37 10.19
N GLU A 89 -29.40 -9.17 10.66
CA GLU A 89 -29.01 -7.90 10.06
C GLU A 89 -27.50 -7.70 10.09
N ASN A 90 -26.86 -7.99 11.22
CA ASN A 90 -25.40 -7.88 11.33
C ASN A 90 -24.67 -8.93 10.48
N ILE A 91 -25.17 -10.16 10.40
CA ILE A 91 -24.64 -11.17 9.47
C ILE A 91 -24.76 -10.69 8.01
N ALA A 92 -25.90 -10.09 7.64
CA ALA A 92 -26.08 -9.52 6.30
C ALA A 92 -25.11 -8.37 6.03
N SER A 93 -24.87 -7.51 7.03
CA SER A 93 -23.88 -6.44 6.97
C SER A 93 -22.47 -6.98 6.72
N ILE A 94 -22.04 -7.98 7.49
CA ILE A 94 -20.73 -8.64 7.34
C ILE A 94 -20.57 -9.23 5.92
N LYS A 95 -21.60 -9.88 5.39
CA LYS A 95 -21.59 -10.40 4.00
C LYS A 95 -21.46 -9.29 2.96
N ASN A 96 -22.15 -8.16 3.15
CA ASN A 96 -22.04 -7.02 2.25
C ASN A 96 -20.64 -6.39 2.28
N ASP A 97 -20.02 -6.32 3.46
CA ASP A 97 -18.65 -5.83 3.62
C ASP A 97 -17.62 -6.76 2.97
N LEU A 98 -17.81 -8.08 3.07
CA LEU A 98 -17.01 -9.06 2.33
C LEU A 98 -17.13 -8.82 0.82
N HIS A 99 -18.36 -8.72 0.31
CA HIS A 99 -18.60 -8.48 -1.11
C HIS A 99 -17.96 -7.16 -1.59
N ARG A 100 -18.06 -6.10 -0.78
CA ARG A 100 -17.40 -4.81 -1.06
C ARG A 100 -15.88 -4.96 -1.11
N THR A 101 -15.30 -5.74 -0.21
CA THR A 101 -13.85 -5.99 -0.15
C THR A 101 -13.38 -6.75 -1.38
N ILE A 102 -14.06 -7.84 -1.75
CA ILE A 102 -13.79 -8.59 -2.98
C ILE A 102 -13.84 -7.66 -4.20
N LYS A 103 -14.88 -6.81 -4.31
CA LYS A 103 -15.03 -5.87 -5.41
C LYS A 103 -13.87 -4.88 -5.51
N LYS A 104 -13.37 -4.36 -4.37
CA LYS A 104 -12.20 -3.45 -4.35
C LYS A 104 -10.95 -4.15 -4.90
N VAL A 105 -10.70 -5.38 -4.47
CA VAL A 105 -9.54 -6.16 -4.90
C VAL A 105 -9.63 -6.52 -6.40
N ASN A 106 -10.82 -6.87 -6.90
CA ASN A 106 -11.05 -7.08 -8.33
C ASN A 106 -10.74 -5.82 -9.15
N ILE A 107 -11.25 -4.65 -8.75
CA ILE A 107 -10.99 -3.38 -9.44
C ILE A 107 -9.49 -3.05 -9.47
N PHE A 108 -8.77 -3.36 -8.38
CA PHE A 108 -7.33 -3.18 -8.29
C PHE A 108 -6.60 -4.04 -9.33
N TYR A 109 -6.86 -5.35 -9.38
CA TYR A 109 -6.21 -6.24 -10.34
C TYR A 109 -6.62 -5.97 -11.79
N ASP A 110 -7.88 -5.61 -12.06
CA ASP A 110 -8.33 -5.20 -13.40
C ASP A 110 -7.56 -3.98 -13.91
N SER A 111 -7.27 -3.03 -13.02
CA SER A 111 -6.48 -1.83 -13.37
C SER A 111 -5.01 -2.19 -13.53
N PHE A 112 -4.46 -3.00 -12.63
CA PHE A 112 -3.08 -3.45 -12.66
C PHE A 112 -2.75 -4.26 -13.92
N ILE A 113 -3.60 -5.21 -14.31
CA ILE A 113 -3.41 -6.03 -15.52
C ILE A 113 -3.45 -5.15 -16.78
N ARG A 114 -4.33 -4.15 -16.83
CA ARG A 114 -4.39 -3.19 -17.96
C ARG A 114 -3.10 -2.37 -18.06
N GLU A 115 -2.59 -1.88 -16.95
CA GLU A 115 -1.32 -1.14 -16.89
C GLU A 115 -0.14 -2.02 -17.30
N ILE A 116 -0.07 -3.25 -16.79
CA ILE A 116 0.96 -4.22 -17.17
C ILE A 116 0.91 -4.50 -18.68
N ASN A 117 -0.25 -4.76 -19.27
CA ASN A 117 -0.37 -5.02 -20.70
C ASN A 117 0.14 -3.84 -21.53
N PHE A 118 -0.19 -2.60 -21.14
CA PHE A 118 0.35 -1.40 -21.79
C PHE A 118 1.88 -1.33 -21.73
N HIS A 119 2.47 -1.68 -20.57
CA HIS A 119 3.91 -1.72 -20.42
C HIS A 119 4.58 -2.85 -21.21
N ILE A 120 3.99 -4.04 -21.26
CA ILE A 120 4.46 -5.14 -22.11
C ILE A 120 4.54 -4.67 -23.57
N ASP A 121 3.45 -4.11 -24.10
CA ASP A 121 3.38 -3.66 -25.48
C ASP A 121 4.40 -2.56 -25.80
N SER A 122 4.52 -1.58 -24.89
CA SER A 122 5.45 -0.47 -25.08
C SER A 122 6.91 -0.92 -25.05
N ARG A 123 7.27 -1.89 -24.20
CA ARG A 123 8.66 -2.31 -23.98
C ARG A 123 9.07 -3.33 -25.04
N SER A 124 8.13 -4.15 -25.48
CA SER A 124 8.29 -5.03 -26.65
C SER A 124 8.64 -4.24 -27.91
N ARG A 125 7.91 -3.14 -28.19
CA ARG A 125 8.24 -2.24 -29.33
C ARG A 125 9.63 -1.61 -29.24
N SER A 126 10.16 -1.43 -28.04
CA SER A 126 11.50 -0.89 -27.80
C SER A 126 12.61 -1.96 -27.76
N GLY A 127 12.26 -3.24 -27.92
CA GLY A 127 13.22 -4.35 -27.91
C GLY A 127 13.73 -4.73 -26.50
N MET A 128 13.04 -4.32 -25.43
CA MET A 128 13.43 -4.62 -24.04
C MET A 128 12.94 -6.02 -23.62
N ILE A 129 13.55 -7.08 -24.17
CA ILE A 129 13.09 -8.47 -24.02
C ILE A 129 13.04 -8.91 -22.55
N ASP A 130 14.13 -8.74 -21.79
CA ASP A 130 14.20 -9.18 -20.38
C ASP A 130 13.10 -8.53 -19.52
N THR A 131 12.84 -7.24 -19.73
CA THR A 131 11.78 -6.51 -19.01
C THR A 131 10.39 -6.99 -19.42
N VAL A 132 10.19 -7.33 -20.69
CA VAL A 132 8.93 -7.91 -21.17
C VAL A 132 8.67 -9.25 -20.51
N GLU A 133 9.67 -10.12 -20.42
CA GLU A 133 9.56 -11.41 -19.75
C GLU A 133 9.21 -11.26 -18.27
N GLU A 134 9.86 -10.32 -17.56
CA GLU A 134 9.53 -10.01 -16.17
C GLU A 134 8.07 -9.53 -16.02
N LEU A 135 7.61 -8.65 -16.91
CA LEU A 135 6.24 -8.15 -16.88
C LEU A 135 5.21 -9.25 -17.19
N ILE A 136 5.51 -10.17 -18.10
CA ILE A 136 4.66 -11.33 -18.39
C ILE A 136 4.53 -12.23 -17.15
N MET A 137 5.64 -12.49 -16.45
CA MET A 137 5.61 -13.26 -15.21
C MET A 137 4.74 -12.57 -14.15
N LYS A 138 4.90 -11.25 -13.97
CA LYS A 138 4.07 -10.48 -13.02
C LYS A 138 2.59 -10.49 -13.40
N LYS A 139 2.29 -10.42 -14.70
CA LYS A 139 0.92 -10.57 -15.21
C LYS A 139 0.33 -11.91 -14.81
N GLN A 140 1.06 -12.99 -15.03
CA GLN A 140 0.60 -14.34 -14.72
C GLN A 140 0.30 -14.50 -13.22
N ILE A 141 1.17 -13.99 -12.35
CA ILE A 141 0.93 -13.99 -10.89
C ILE A 141 -0.36 -13.22 -10.55
N ALA A 142 -0.59 -12.06 -11.20
CA ALA A 142 -1.81 -11.29 -10.99
C ALA A 142 -3.07 -12.04 -11.47
N GLU A 143 -2.99 -12.73 -12.60
CA GLU A 143 -4.07 -13.57 -13.12
C GLU A 143 -4.37 -14.74 -12.17
N ASP A 144 -3.34 -15.38 -11.62
CA ASP A 144 -3.49 -16.43 -10.60
C ASP A 144 -4.18 -15.89 -9.33
N HIS A 145 -3.85 -14.66 -8.92
CA HIS A 145 -4.53 -14.00 -7.80
C HIS A 145 -6.01 -13.72 -8.11
N VAL A 146 -6.32 -13.24 -9.32
CA VAL A 146 -7.71 -13.02 -9.77
C VAL A 146 -8.50 -14.33 -9.72
N GLN A 147 -7.91 -15.44 -10.18
CA GLN A 147 -8.58 -16.75 -10.12
C GLN A 147 -8.93 -17.13 -8.68
N LYS A 148 -7.98 -17.00 -7.74
CA LYS A 148 -8.24 -17.26 -6.31
C LYS A 148 -9.34 -16.38 -5.74
N ILE A 149 -9.39 -15.11 -6.13
CA ILE A 149 -10.44 -14.18 -5.69
C ILE A 149 -11.81 -14.62 -6.21
N GLN A 150 -11.89 -15.10 -7.45
CA GLN A 150 -13.12 -15.64 -8.03
C GLN A 150 -13.59 -16.89 -7.29
N ASP A 151 -12.67 -17.79 -6.93
CA ASP A 151 -12.98 -19.00 -6.17
C ASP A 151 -13.56 -18.61 -4.78
N ILE A 152 -12.92 -17.66 -4.08
CA ILE A 152 -13.43 -17.11 -2.80
C ILE A 152 -14.80 -16.46 -2.97
N GLU A 153 -15.05 -15.74 -4.07
CA GLU A 153 -16.34 -15.11 -4.34
C GLU A 153 -17.44 -16.16 -4.54
N ILE A 154 -17.15 -17.25 -5.25
CA ILE A 154 -18.08 -18.36 -5.46
C ILE A 154 -18.40 -19.04 -4.12
N ASP A 155 -17.37 -19.34 -3.32
CA ASP A 155 -17.53 -19.95 -2.00
C ASP A 155 -18.36 -19.06 -1.07
N ALA A 156 -18.09 -17.75 -1.07
CA ALA A 156 -18.86 -16.79 -0.28
C ALA A 156 -20.33 -16.72 -0.69
N LYS A 157 -20.65 -16.80 -1.99
CA LYS A 157 -22.03 -16.85 -2.49
C LYS A 157 -22.76 -18.12 -2.08
N ASN A 158 -22.04 -19.24 -2.05
CA ASN A 158 -22.57 -20.54 -1.63
C ASN A 158 -22.62 -20.71 -0.10
N GLY A 159 -22.06 -19.75 0.66
CA GLY A 159 -21.99 -19.80 2.12
C GLY A 159 -21.02 -20.86 2.63
N GLN A 160 -19.94 -21.12 1.88
CA GLN A 160 -18.92 -22.10 2.17
C GLN A 160 -17.52 -21.45 2.19
N GLY A 161 -16.50 -22.26 2.44
CA GLY A 161 -15.10 -21.86 2.42
C GLY A 161 -14.72 -20.90 3.55
N ASP A 162 -13.66 -20.12 3.30
CA ASP A 162 -13.01 -19.28 4.32
C ASP A 162 -13.93 -18.17 4.86
N SER A 163 -14.89 -17.74 4.05
CA SER A 163 -15.91 -16.74 4.44
C SER A 163 -16.82 -17.21 5.58
N GLN A 164 -16.98 -18.53 5.75
CA GLN A 164 -17.86 -19.10 6.75
C GLN A 164 -17.29 -18.95 8.16
N GLY A 165 -15.96 -18.99 8.31
CA GLY A 165 -15.29 -18.80 9.59
C GLY A 165 -15.65 -17.47 10.25
N LEU A 166 -15.73 -16.41 9.44
CA LEU A 166 -16.12 -15.07 9.88
C LEU A 166 -17.54 -15.06 10.47
N ILE A 167 -18.51 -15.61 9.74
CA ILE A 167 -19.93 -15.66 10.16
C ILE A 167 -20.10 -16.54 11.41
N LEU A 168 -19.39 -17.67 11.47
CA LEU A 168 -19.42 -18.58 12.60
C LEU A 168 -18.84 -17.94 13.87
N SER A 169 -17.73 -17.21 13.75
CA SER A 169 -17.13 -16.50 14.89
C SER A 169 -18.11 -15.47 15.49
N TYR A 170 -18.73 -14.66 14.63
CA TYR A 170 -19.75 -13.69 15.05
C TYR A 170 -20.95 -14.36 15.72
N THR A 171 -21.50 -15.40 15.09
CA THR A 171 -22.67 -16.11 15.59
C THR A 171 -22.38 -16.80 16.93
N ARG A 172 -21.18 -17.34 17.12
CA ARG A 172 -20.73 -17.92 18.39
C ARG A 172 -20.68 -16.87 19.48
N GLY A 173 -20.06 -15.73 19.20
CA GLY A 173 -20.01 -14.58 20.12
C GLY A 173 -21.39 -14.16 20.58
N PHE A 174 -22.31 -13.98 19.63
CA PHE A 174 -23.69 -13.59 19.91
C PHE A 174 -24.40 -14.60 20.82
N LYS A 175 -24.28 -15.90 20.54
CA LYS A 175 -24.84 -16.97 21.38
C LYS A 175 -24.25 -16.96 22.79
N ASN A 176 -22.95 -16.71 22.93
CA ASN A 176 -22.29 -16.59 24.22
C ASN A 176 -22.83 -15.39 25.02
N GLY A 177 -23.09 -14.27 24.35
CA GLY A 177 -23.73 -13.09 24.97
C GLY A 177 -25.16 -13.39 25.47
N LEU A 178 -25.97 -14.08 24.66
CA LEU A 178 -27.31 -14.53 25.09
C LEU A 178 -27.27 -15.47 26.31
N ALA A 179 -26.28 -16.38 26.34
CA ALA A 179 -26.07 -17.27 27.47
C ALA A 179 -25.70 -16.49 28.74
N ALA A 180 -24.82 -15.48 28.62
CA ALA A 180 -24.43 -14.63 29.74
C ALA A 180 -25.62 -13.84 30.33
N ILE A 181 -26.46 -13.25 29.48
CA ILE A 181 -27.70 -12.57 29.89
C ILE A 181 -28.63 -13.54 30.64
N SER A 182 -28.80 -14.75 30.09
CA SER A 182 -29.65 -15.78 30.68
C SER A 182 -29.13 -16.22 32.05
N HIS A 183 -27.82 -16.45 32.19
CA HIS A 183 -27.19 -16.78 33.47
C HIS A 183 -27.38 -15.67 34.50
N HIS A 184 -27.18 -14.40 34.12
CA HIS A 184 -27.40 -13.26 35.00
C HIS A 184 -28.85 -13.20 35.52
N ASN A 185 -29.82 -13.37 34.63
CA ASN A 185 -31.25 -13.33 34.96
C ASN A 185 -31.69 -14.50 35.86
N ILE A 186 -31.16 -15.71 35.63
CA ILE A 186 -31.48 -16.90 36.44
C ILE A 186 -30.88 -16.79 37.84
N ILE A 187 -29.63 -16.32 37.97
CA ILE A 187 -28.97 -16.15 39.26
C ILE A 187 -29.69 -15.08 40.09
N ARG A 188 -30.09 -13.96 39.48
CA ARG A 188 -30.84 -12.89 40.15
C ARG A 188 -32.22 -13.33 40.66
N LYS A 189 -32.88 -14.31 40.01
CA LYS A 189 -34.17 -14.87 40.45
C LYS A 189 -34.06 -15.86 41.61
N LYS A 190 -32.86 -16.36 41.93
CA LYS A 190 -32.62 -17.34 43.00
C LYS A 190 -32.15 -16.70 44.32
N LEU A 191 -32.10 -15.37 44.38
CA LEU A 191 -31.92 -14.55 45.59
C LEU A 191 -33.25 -13.87 45.92
#